data_AF-A0A2H6AEK6-F1
#
_entry.id   AF-A0A2H6AEK6-F1
#
_cell.length_a   1.000
_cell.length_b   1.000
_cell.length_c   1.000
_cell.angle_alpha   90.00
_cell.angle_beta   90.00
_cell.angle_gamma   90.00
#
_symmetry.space_group_name_H-M   'P 1'
#
loop_
_entity.id
_entity.type
_entity.pdbx_description
1 polymer ?
#
loop_
_entity_poly.entity_id
_entity_poly.type
_entity_poly.pdbx_seq_one_letter_code
_entity_poly.pdbx_strand_id
1 'polypeptide(L)'
;MEVHWEAESDMSEEIFQTPRDHSGDEAGLSGSTQPVSDPTEMASEPKPSSWPLRRMAVVAGIVLAGVLAVIFVWQVYFPPLNKRLRDGEAHWHAGQSARQQRNWQHALNRFAKARAAADEVIQTLERRIQTSSQPPTPQEVEWLGQAYWLRARALFGLAAAQWELEATAQQVALPPGLPGPDDADVVELFLIRDDAARTEALNSLYRASHYLPHHHSVLREALKHRMNEPFEHWNWRQLQQLAQNVEQSDQSDPATLARAYYVLALFHYYQPDLTEPQSTGQPRPPEKRQTDGLLTALEYLEKLATVEKPLRFRAVYLRARIWHFLAEPPGRRSSLKTEDTKRYRQHLEQLLFEPQSGLPNTLGQQAQEQWSNLSPMDVEGVFGLYRLAVEFLGKSRELPPDSLLQRKQQLVEAALRLALQAPNLPPTKALSAWRAIRETAAMLLDLRADSTSTWWQDAVHQLDDAAEKIAQLDPRVPTASSCADLAELLLFRARALPKDNRKEVQLSQQRSKAWLSRARQLLEQAATRDDRLRTRLDLIERNLNRLV
;
A
#
# COMPACT_ATOMS: atom_id res chain seq x y z
N MET A 1 33.02 -0.61 17.15
CA MET A 1 32.44 -0.68 15.80
C MET A 1 31.86 0.70 15.53
N GLU A 2 32.64 1.56 14.87
CA GLU A 2 32.25 2.94 14.59
C GLU A 2 31.24 2.94 13.44
N VAL A 3 30.05 3.48 13.70
CA VAL A 3 29.00 3.65 12.70
C VAL A 3 29.14 5.06 12.14
N HIS A 4 29.58 5.18 10.89
CA HIS A 4 29.60 6.44 10.15
C HIS A 4 28.15 6.87 9.83
N TRP A 5 27.72 8.00 10.38
CA TRP A 5 26.38 8.62 10.20
C TRP A 5 26.41 9.86 9.29
N GLU A 6 27.42 10.02 8.45
CA GLU A 6 27.57 11.21 7.58
C GLU A 6 26.98 10.93 6.18
N ALA A 7 25.64 10.92 6.06
CA ALA A 7 24.92 11.15 4.80
C ALA A 7 23.36 11.18 4.92
N GLU A 8 22.75 10.80 6.06
CA GLU A 8 21.29 10.54 6.08
C GLU A 8 20.40 11.77 6.36
N SER A 9 20.96 12.93 6.73
CA SER A 9 20.16 14.12 7.08
C SER A 9 19.43 14.74 5.87
N ASP A 10 20.09 14.81 4.70
CA ASP A 10 19.49 15.36 3.46
C ASP A 10 18.50 14.39 2.78
N MET A 11 18.46 13.12 3.17
CA MET A 11 17.57 12.12 2.55
C MET A 11 16.12 12.17 3.06
N SER A 12 15.86 12.83 4.18
CA SER A 12 14.53 12.82 4.82
C SER A 12 13.52 13.81 4.21
N GLU A 13 13.99 14.85 3.49
CA GLU A 13 13.14 15.93 2.96
C GLU A 13 12.63 15.70 1.52
N GLU A 14 13.40 15.05 0.65
CA GLU A 14 13.01 14.91 -0.77
C GLU A 14 12.16 13.66 -1.07
N ILE A 15 12.22 12.61 -0.25
CA ILE A 15 11.52 11.33 -0.49
C ILE A 15 9.99 11.41 -0.29
N PHE A 16 9.48 12.50 0.30
CA PHE A 16 8.08 12.61 0.74
C PHE A 16 7.36 13.90 0.28
N GLN A 17 7.81 14.55 -0.80
CA GLN A 17 7.18 15.78 -1.27
C GLN A 17 5.77 15.53 -1.85
N THR A 18 4.76 16.18 -1.27
CA THR A 18 3.50 16.50 -1.96
C THR A 18 3.71 17.70 -2.89
N PRO A 19 2.95 17.85 -3.99
CA PRO A 19 3.08 19.02 -4.88
C PRO A 19 2.84 20.31 -4.09
N ARG A 20 3.83 21.20 -4.04
CA ARG A 20 3.69 22.55 -3.46
C ARG A 20 3.30 23.52 -4.56
N ASP A 21 2.14 24.16 -4.41
CA ASP A 21 1.79 25.37 -5.14
C ASP A 21 2.70 26.51 -4.70
N HIS A 22 3.53 27.02 -5.62
CA HIS A 22 4.26 28.25 -5.43
C HIS A 22 3.33 29.44 -5.67
N SER A 23 2.86 30.05 -4.58
CA SER A 23 2.49 31.47 -4.59
C SER A 23 3.55 32.22 -3.79
N GLY A 24 4.30 33.05 -4.50
CA GLY A 24 5.24 33.99 -3.88
C GLY A 24 4.49 35.14 -3.22
N ASP A 25 5.13 35.72 -2.22
CA ASP A 25 5.22 37.17 -2.10
C ASP A 25 6.38 37.52 -1.16
N GLU A 26 7.37 38.18 -1.73
CA GLU A 26 8.44 38.90 -1.04
C GLU A 26 7.95 40.29 -0.63
N ALA A 27 8.16 40.65 0.64
CA ALA A 27 8.52 41.99 1.12
C ALA A 27 8.83 41.82 2.62
N GLY A 28 10.03 42.02 3.14
CA GLY A 28 10.91 43.15 2.91
C GLY A 28 10.60 44.22 3.95
N LEU A 29 11.39 44.30 5.03
CA LEU A 29 11.95 45.54 5.59
C LEU A 29 12.66 45.30 6.93
N SER A 30 13.99 45.35 6.86
CA SER A 30 14.93 45.53 7.97
C SER A 30 14.92 46.99 8.43
N GLY A 31 14.90 47.22 9.74
CA GLY A 31 15.08 48.54 10.36
C GLY A 31 16.12 48.48 11.47
N SER A 32 17.39 48.58 11.08
CA SER A 32 18.53 48.83 11.97
C SER A 32 18.66 50.32 12.23
N THR A 33 18.93 50.74 13.46
CA THR A 33 19.48 52.08 13.76
C THR A 33 20.30 52.04 15.05
N GLN A 34 21.61 52.23 14.90
CA GLN A 34 22.56 52.80 15.86
C GLN A 34 23.13 54.09 15.22
N PRO A 35 24.03 54.84 15.87
CA PRO A 35 23.98 55.46 17.20
C PRO A 35 24.24 56.99 17.07
N VAL A 36 24.08 57.78 18.14
CA VAL A 36 24.58 59.16 18.19
C VAL A 36 25.34 59.40 19.50
N SER A 37 26.61 59.76 19.34
CA SER A 37 27.60 60.22 20.32
C SER A 37 27.43 61.72 20.62
N ASP A 38 27.47 62.14 21.89
CA ASP A 38 28.55 62.89 22.58
C ASP A 38 28.19 64.38 22.78
N PRO A 39 28.89 65.17 23.61
CA PRO A 39 29.40 64.91 24.98
C PRO A 39 29.07 66.09 25.92
N THR A 40 29.13 65.91 27.24
CA THR A 40 29.50 67.05 28.13
C THR A 40 30.14 66.56 29.43
N GLU A 41 31.42 66.90 29.57
CA GLU A 41 32.19 66.87 30.81
C GLU A 41 31.50 67.68 31.91
N MET A 42 31.49 67.14 33.14
CA MET A 42 31.95 67.88 34.32
C MET A 42 32.41 66.88 35.38
N ALA A 43 33.69 67.03 35.72
CA ALA A 43 34.37 66.30 36.77
C ALA A 43 33.74 66.57 38.13
N SER A 44 33.35 65.52 38.83
CA SER A 44 33.18 65.53 40.28
C SER A 44 33.83 64.27 40.87
N GLU A 45 34.66 64.50 41.88
CA GLU A 45 35.53 63.53 42.54
C GLU A 45 34.75 62.31 43.08
N PRO A 46 35.25 61.06 42.90
CA PRO A 46 34.59 59.90 43.45
C PRO A 46 34.89 59.78 44.95
N LYS A 47 33.89 60.11 45.77
CA LYS A 47 33.83 59.64 47.17
C LYS A 47 33.69 58.11 47.18
N PRO A 48 34.45 57.36 47.99
CA PRO A 48 34.28 55.91 48.10
C PRO A 48 32.95 55.61 48.82
N SER A 49 31.88 55.40 48.06
CA SER A 49 30.65 54.83 48.60
C SER A 49 30.87 53.35 48.81
N SER A 50 31.18 52.95 50.04
CA SER A 50 31.07 51.56 50.48
C SER A 50 29.59 51.15 50.38
N TRP A 51 29.21 50.52 49.27
CA TRP A 51 27.92 49.89 49.15
C TRP A 51 27.85 48.78 50.21
N PRO A 52 26.88 48.81 51.14
CA PRO A 52 26.80 47.78 52.16
C PRO A 52 26.52 46.45 51.44
N LEU A 53 27.38 45.45 51.63
CA LEU A 53 27.26 44.08 51.09
C LEU A 53 25.82 43.52 51.12
N ARG A 54 25.01 43.95 52.10
CA ARG A 54 23.59 43.64 52.22
C ARG A 54 22.72 44.08 51.03
N ARG A 55 22.97 45.25 50.43
CA ARG A 55 22.20 45.73 49.27
C ARG A 55 22.57 44.98 47.99
N MET A 56 23.85 44.63 47.82
CA MET A 56 24.30 43.77 46.71
C MET A 56 23.71 42.36 46.83
N ALA A 57 23.63 41.80 48.04
CA ALA A 57 23.00 40.51 48.29
C ALA A 57 21.48 40.53 47.99
N VAL A 58 20.78 41.62 48.32
CA VAL A 58 19.34 41.78 48.01
C VAL A 58 19.11 41.91 46.51
N VAL A 59 19.92 42.72 45.80
CA VAL A 59 19.81 42.86 44.34
C VAL A 59 20.13 41.54 43.64
N ALA A 60 21.19 40.84 44.07
CA ALA A 60 21.51 39.51 43.55
C ALA A 60 20.38 38.50 43.81
N GLY A 61 19.75 38.54 44.99
CA GLY A 61 18.59 37.70 45.32
C GLY A 61 17.37 37.98 44.45
N ILE A 62 17.06 39.25 44.16
CA ILE A 62 15.96 39.64 43.26
C ILE A 62 16.25 39.20 41.82
N VAL A 63 17.47 39.40 41.34
CA VAL A 63 17.88 38.95 40.00
C VAL A 63 17.81 37.43 39.90
N LEU A 64 18.29 36.70 40.91
CA LEU A 64 18.22 35.24 40.94
C LEU A 64 16.77 34.75 40.97
N ALA A 65 15.90 35.36 41.78
CA ALA A 65 14.48 35.04 41.82
C ALA A 65 13.78 35.35 40.49
N GLY A 66 14.15 36.45 39.83
CA GLY A 66 13.68 36.79 38.49
C GLY A 66 14.12 35.77 37.43
N VAL A 67 15.40 35.37 37.45
CA VAL A 67 15.92 34.33 36.55
C VAL A 67 15.25 32.98 36.81
N LEU A 68 15.07 32.58 38.06
CA LEU A 68 14.37 31.35 38.41
C LEU A 68 12.89 31.40 38.02
N ALA A 69 12.22 32.55 38.17
CA ALA A 69 10.84 32.74 37.70
C ALA A 69 10.74 32.67 36.17
N VAL A 70 11.70 33.25 35.44
CA VAL A 70 11.76 33.15 33.96
C VAL A 70 12.02 31.71 33.52
N ILE A 71 12.94 30.99 34.17
CA ILE A 71 13.19 29.55 33.89
C ILE A 71 11.94 28.72 34.20
N PHE A 72 11.27 28.97 35.32
CA PHE A 72 10.05 28.27 35.70
C PHE A 72 8.90 28.53 34.72
N VAL A 73 8.67 29.80 34.36
CA VAL A 73 7.70 30.18 33.33
C VAL A 73 8.06 29.52 32.00
N TRP A 74 9.33 29.57 31.59
CA TRP A 74 9.77 28.93 30.35
C TRP A 74 9.55 27.41 30.37
N GLN A 75 9.82 26.71 31.47
CA GLN A 75 9.56 25.26 31.61
C GLN A 75 8.05 24.91 31.68
N VAL A 76 7.22 25.81 32.20
CA VAL A 76 5.77 25.64 32.27
C VAL A 76 5.12 25.86 30.90
N TYR A 77 5.58 26.85 30.13
CA TYR A 77 5.06 27.17 28.80
C TYR A 77 5.72 26.33 27.68
N PHE A 78 6.95 25.86 27.88
CA PHE A 78 7.67 24.96 26.98
C PHE A 78 8.05 23.67 27.71
N PRO A 79 7.07 22.80 28.02
CA PRO A 79 7.36 21.53 28.66
C PRO A 79 8.31 20.71 27.78
N PRO A 80 9.21 19.91 28.39
CA PRO A 80 10.15 19.09 27.64
C PRO A 80 9.41 18.16 26.68
N LEU A 81 10.00 17.90 25.50
CA LEU A 81 9.35 17.16 24.41
C LEU A 81 8.78 15.80 24.84
N ASN A 82 9.51 15.06 25.69
CA ASN A 82 9.04 13.81 26.27
C ASN A 82 7.74 13.97 27.08
N LYS A 83 7.57 15.07 27.83
CA LYS A 83 6.33 15.34 28.57
C LYS A 83 5.17 15.60 27.60
N ARG A 84 5.39 16.38 26.54
CA ARG A 84 4.37 16.65 25.51
C ARG A 84 3.93 15.37 24.81
N LEU A 85 4.87 14.50 24.48
CA LEU A 85 4.58 13.20 23.87
C LEU A 85 3.76 12.31 24.81
N ARG A 86 4.13 12.22 26.09
CA ARG A 86 3.35 11.49 27.12
C ARG A 86 1.94 12.05 27.29
N ASP A 87 1.78 13.38 27.28
CA ASP A 87 0.47 14.02 27.35
C ASP A 87 -0.37 13.68 26.10
N GLY A 88 0.27 13.63 24.93
CA GLY A 88 -0.32 13.15 23.68
C GLY A 88 -0.80 11.70 23.74
N GLU A 89 0.02 10.78 24.26
CA GLU A 89 -0.36 9.37 24.50
C GLU A 89 -1.53 9.26 25.50
N ALA A 90 -1.50 10.05 26.57
CA ALA A 90 -2.61 10.10 27.53
C ALA A 90 -3.92 10.56 26.86
N HIS A 91 -3.85 11.53 25.95
CA HIS A 91 -4.99 11.95 25.14
C HIS A 91 -5.46 10.85 24.17
N TRP A 92 -4.54 10.11 23.55
CA TRP A 92 -4.87 8.96 22.71
C TRP A 92 -5.66 7.90 23.50
N HIS A 93 -5.15 7.47 24.66
CA HIS A 93 -5.83 6.47 25.51
C HIS A 93 -7.18 6.96 26.04
N ALA A 94 -7.29 8.24 26.40
CA ALA A 94 -8.56 8.85 26.78
C ALA A 94 -9.56 8.87 25.61
N GLY A 95 -9.08 9.08 24.39
CA GLY A 95 -9.90 8.98 23.17
C GLY A 95 -10.43 7.57 22.93
N GLN A 96 -9.58 6.55 23.07
CA GLN A 96 -10.00 5.15 22.96
C GLN A 96 -11.02 4.77 24.04
N SER A 97 -10.79 5.18 25.29
CA SER A 97 -11.74 4.95 26.39
C SER A 97 -13.10 5.60 26.12
N ALA A 98 -13.11 6.82 25.57
CA ALA A 98 -14.34 7.51 25.19
C ALA A 98 -15.05 6.82 24.02
N ARG A 99 -14.30 6.27 23.06
CA ARG A 99 -14.81 5.45 21.96
C ARG A 99 -15.46 4.17 22.49
N GLN A 100 -14.84 3.46 23.43
CA GLN A 100 -15.44 2.29 24.11
C GLN A 100 -16.78 2.65 24.78
N GLN A 101 -16.84 3.83 25.42
CA GLN A 101 -18.04 4.34 26.09
C GLN A 101 -19.10 4.92 25.13
N ARG A 102 -18.87 4.84 23.81
CA ARG A 102 -19.73 5.45 22.78
C ARG A 102 -19.92 6.96 22.92
N ASN A 103 -18.98 7.63 23.58
CA ASN A 103 -18.93 9.09 23.68
C ASN A 103 -18.08 9.66 22.54
N TRP A 104 -18.64 9.60 21.33
CA TRP A 104 -17.93 9.92 20.09
C TRP A 104 -17.39 11.35 20.05
N GLN A 105 -18.15 12.33 20.57
CA GLN A 105 -17.69 13.72 20.61
C GLN A 105 -16.48 13.91 21.53
N HIS A 106 -16.47 13.22 22.68
CA HIS A 106 -15.30 13.25 23.55
C HIS A 106 -14.11 12.53 22.91
N ALA A 107 -14.34 11.39 22.25
CA ALA A 107 -13.30 10.67 21.52
C ALA A 107 -12.65 11.55 20.44
N LEU A 108 -13.45 12.21 19.59
CA LEU A 108 -12.99 13.14 18.56
C LEU A 108 -12.10 14.24 19.14
N ASN A 109 -12.56 14.90 20.21
CA ASN A 109 -11.79 15.95 20.89
C ASN A 109 -10.45 15.45 21.46
N ARG A 110 -10.42 14.23 22.00
CA ARG A 110 -9.21 13.63 22.57
C ARG A 110 -8.22 13.22 21.49
N PHE A 111 -8.67 12.61 20.40
CA PHE A 111 -7.80 12.28 19.28
C PHE A 111 -7.25 13.53 18.58
N ALA A 112 -8.04 14.61 18.47
CA ALA A 112 -7.55 15.89 17.94
C ALA A 112 -6.43 16.48 18.81
N LYS A 113 -6.56 16.40 20.15
CA LYS A 113 -5.50 16.83 21.08
C LYS A 113 -4.24 15.95 20.99
N ALA A 114 -4.41 14.63 20.81
CA ALA A 114 -3.28 13.72 20.61
C ALA A 114 -2.51 14.04 19.32
N ARG A 115 -3.22 14.30 18.21
CA ARG A 115 -2.63 14.76 16.95
C ARG A 115 -1.85 16.07 17.14
N ALA A 116 -2.46 17.09 17.75
CA ALA A 116 -1.83 18.39 17.93
C ALA A 116 -0.54 18.30 18.76
N ALA A 117 -0.53 17.48 19.82
CA ALA A 117 0.66 17.23 20.62
C ALA A 117 1.78 16.54 19.81
N ALA A 118 1.42 15.57 18.95
CA ALA A 118 2.36 14.92 18.06
C ALA A 118 2.95 15.90 17.03
N ASP A 119 2.12 16.72 16.40
CA ASP A 119 2.55 17.70 15.40
C ASP A 119 3.54 18.72 15.97
N GLU A 120 3.31 19.19 17.21
CA GLU A 120 4.23 20.11 17.88
C GLU A 120 5.61 19.47 18.13
N VAL A 121 5.64 18.20 18.56
CA VAL A 121 6.89 17.47 18.76
C VAL A 121 7.63 17.24 17.44
N ILE A 122 6.91 16.81 16.39
CA ILE A 122 7.47 16.60 15.04
C ILE A 122 8.09 17.90 14.52
N GLN A 123 7.32 19.00 14.49
CA GLN A 123 7.81 20.29 14.00
C GLN A 123 9.03 20.79 14.76
N THR A 124 9.06 20.59 16.09
CA THR A 124 10.20 21.03 16.91
C THR A 124 11.45 20.22 16.60
N LEU A 125 11.33 18.89 16.53
CA LEU A 125 12.46 18.00 16.27
C LEU A 125 12.97 18.10 14.84
N GLU A 126 12.08 18.17 13.85
CA GLU A 126 12.48 18.36 12.44
C GLU A 126 13.19 19.68 12.22
N ARG A 127 12.65 20.79 12.75
CA ARG A 127 13.32 22.09 12.68
C ARG A 127 14.68 22.06 13.36
N ARG A 128 14.78 21.42 14.52
CA ARG A 128 16.06 21.23 15.22
C ARG A 128 17.03 20.44 14.36
N ILE A 129 16.61 19.35 13.71
CA ILE A 129 17.44 18.53 12.83
C ILE A 129 17.91 19.33 11.60
N GLN A 130 17.02 20.08 10.96
CA GLN A 130 17.32 20.89 9.77
C GLN A 130 18.28 22.05 10.06
N THR A 131 18.12 22.71 11.22
CA THR A 131 18.88 23.92 11.57
C THR A 131 20.18 23.64 12.32
N SER A 132 20.34 22.43 12.89
CA SER A 132 21.48 22.05 13.70
C SER A 132 22.57 21.41 12.84
N SER A 133 23.81 21.87 12.99
CA SER A 133 24.99 21.20 12.42
C SER A 133 25.33 19.89 13.15
N GLN A 134 24.75 19.65 14.34
CA GLN A 134 24.94 18.42 15.09
C GLN A 134 23.89 17.38 14.72
N PRO A 135 24.29 16.10 14.53
CA PRO A 135 23.35 15.02 14.24
C PRO A 135 22.32 14.86 15.39
N PRO A 136 21.12 14.34 15.10
CA PRO A 136 20.16 14.01 16.14
C PRO A 136 20.72 12.93 17.07
N THR A 137 20.47 13.09 18.36
CA THR A 137 20.76 12.04 19.34
C THR A 137 19.82 10.85 19.15
N PRO A 138 20.22 9.62 19.54
CA PRO A 138 19.34 8.45 19.43
C PRO A 138 17.98 8.64 20.12
N GLN A 139 17.96 9.37 21.24
CA GLN A 139 16.73 9.66 21.98
C GLN A 139 15.80 10.63 21.22
N GLU A 140 16.35 11.64 20.54
CA GLU A 140 15.55 12.54 19.70
C GLU A 140 14.96 11.81 18.49
N VAL A 141 15.72 10.88 17.89
CA VAL A 141 15.22 10.01 16.82
C VAL A 141 14.05 9.16 17.31
N GLU A 142 14.20 8.54 18.49
CA GLU A 142 13.15 7.74 19.10
C GLU A 142 11.88 8.57 19.39
N TRP A 143 12.02 9.76 19.97
CA TRP A 143 10.87 10.66 20.23
C TRP A 143 10.19 11.12 18.94
N LEU A 144 10.96 11.40 17.89
CA LEU A 144 10.42 11.75 16.57
C LEU A 144 9.59 10.58 16.02
N GLY A 145 10.13 9.36 16.08
CA GLY A 145 9.43 8.15 15.67
C GLY A 145 8.13 7.90 16.45
N GLN A 146 8.15 8.08 17.77
CA GLN A 146 6.97 7.93 18.62
C GLN A 146 5.91 9.00 18.31
N ALA A 147 6.32 10.25 18.07
CA ALA A 147 5.40 11.32 17.67
C ALA A 147 4.74 11.01 16.33
N TYR A 148 5.51 10.53 15.34
CA TYR A 148 4.97 10.07 14.06
C TYR A 148 3.95 8.93 14.22
N TRP A 149 4.24 7.97 15.10
CA TRP A 149 3.32 6.86 15.37
C TRP A 149 2.03 7.34 16.06
N LEU A 150 2.14 8.24 17.04
CA LEU A 150 1.00 8.86 17.69
C LEU A 150 0.12 9.63 16.70
N ARG A 151 0.71 10.38 15.76
CA ARG A 151 -0.04 11.10 14.73
C ARG A 151 -0.83 10.15 13.82
N ALA A 152 -0.20 9.08 13.32
CA ALA A 152 -0.87 8.09 12.48
C ALA A 152 -2.08 7.46 13.20
N ARG A 153 -1.89 7.05 14.45
CA ARG A 153 -2.98 6.51 15.30
C ARG A 153 -4.08 7.54 15.55
N ALA A 154 -3.72 8.77 15.92
CA ALA A 154 -4.68 9.83 16.20
C ALA A 154 -5.55 10.19 14.98
N LEU A 155 -4.97 10.27 13.78
CA LEU A 155 -5.69 10.49 12.53
C LEU A 155 -6.69 9.34 12.24
N PHE A 156 -6.26 8.11 12.45
CA PHE A 156 -7.15 6.95 12.34
C PHE A 156 -8.27 6.99 13.39
N GLY A 157 -7.96 7.30 14.65
CA GLY A 157 -8.95 7.40 15.73
C GLY A 157 -10.01 8.46 15.46
N LEU A 158 -9.61 9.61 14.89
CA LEU A 158 -10.54 10.65 14.42
C LEU A 158 -11.50 10.10 13.37
N ALA A 159 -10.97 9.45 12.33
CA ALA A 159 -11.78 8.89 11.26
C ALA A 159 -12.72 7.78 11.77
N ALA A 160 -12.23 6.89 12.64
CA ALA A 160 -13.02 5.80 13.22
C ALA A 160 -14.18 6.33 14.08
N ALA A 161 -13.92 7.30 14.97
CA ALA A 161 -14.96 7.91 15.79
C ALA A 161 -15.99 8.68 14.95
N GLN A 162 -15.55 9.32 13.86
CA GLN A 162 -16.47 9.97 12.92
C GLN A 162 -17.36 8.95 12.19
N TRP A 163 -16.78 7.84 11.72
CA TRP A 163 -17.53 6.73 11.14
C TRP A 163 -18.60 6.19 12.11
N GLU A 164 -18.26 5.99 13.37
CA GLU A 164 -19.18 5.47 14.39
C GLU A 164 -20.29 6.46 14.74
N LEU A 165 -19.97 7.75 14.80
CA LEU A 165 -20.93 8.82 14.97
C LEU A 165 -21.94 8.88 13.82
N GLU A 166 -21.44 8.88 12.57
CA GLU A 166 -22.27 8.93 11.37
C GLU A 166 -23.14 7.68 11.21
N ALA A 167 -22.57 6.49 11.41
CA ALA A 167 -23.28 5.21 11.33
C ALA A 167 -24.42 5.14 12.36
N THR A 168 -24.18 5.62 13.58
CA THR A 168 -25.23 5.69 14.62
C THR A 168 -26.32 6.68 14.23
N ALA A 169 -25.96 7.85 13.70
CA ALA A 169 -26.92 8.88 13.30
C ALA A 169 -27.78 8.47 12.10
N GLN A 170 -27.20 7.77 11.13
CA GLN A 170 -27.84 7.36 9.87
C GLN A 170 -28.43 5.94 9.91
N GLN A 171 -28.24 5.21 11.02
CA GLN A 171 -28.62 3.79 11.16
C GLN A 171 -28.03 2.89 10.06
N VAL A 172 -26.79 3.18 9.65
CA VAL A 172 -26.06 2.41 8.64
C VAL A 172 -25.04 1.50 9.32
N ALA A 173 -24.73 0.37 8.71
CA ALA A 173 -23.69 -0.52 9.20
C ALA A 173 -22.30 0.14 9.13
N LEU A 174 -21.44 -0.17 10.11
CA LEU A 174 -20.03 0.25 10.10
C LEU A 174 -19.26 -0.40 8.94
N PRO A 175 -18.18 0.23 8.46
CA PRO A 175 -17.33 -0.39 7.47
C PRO A 175 -16.75 -1.70 8.05
N PRO A 176 -16.73 -2.77 7.25
CA PRO A 176 -16.17 -4.06 7.64
C PRO A 176 -14.70 -3.92 8.04
N GLY A 177 -14.30 -4.62 9.09
CA GLY A 177 -12.91 -4.64 9.53
C GLY A 177 -12.45 -3.36 10.24
N LEU A 178 -13.37 -2.43 10.57
CA LEU A 178 -13.05 -1.35 11.50
C LEU A 178 -12.63 -1.97 12.86
N PRO A 179 -11.37 -1.77 13.31
CA PRO A 179 -10.88 -2.28 14.58
C PRO A 179 -11.77 -1.86 15.74
N GLY A 180 -12.00 -2.78 16.66
CA GLY A 180 -12.67 -2.49 17.92
C GLY A 180 -11.89 -1.43 18.71
N PRO A 181 -12.54 -0.72 19.63
CA PRO A 181 -11.87 0.29 20.44
C PRO A 181 -10.88 -0.33 21.47
N ASP A 182 -10.92 -1.65 21.65
CA ASP A 182 -9.98 -2.42 22.49
C ASP A 182 -8.65 -2.71 21.78
N ASP A 183 -8.61 -2.63 20.44
CA ASP A 183 -7.44 -2.92 19.61
C ASP A 183 -6.62 -1.66 19.32
N ALA A 184 -6.09 -1.02 20.37
CA ALA A 184 -5.49 0.32 20.29
C ALA A 184 -4.27 0.45 19.35
N ASP A 185 -3.62 -0.68 19.02
CA ASP A 185 -2.44 -0.73 18.13
C ASP A 185 -2.75 -1.26 16.71
N VAL A 186 -4.02 -1.49 16.39
CA VAL A 186 -4.45 -1.88 15.05
C VAL A 186 -5.08 -0.65 14.38
N VAL A 187 -4.47 -0.19 13.29
CA VAL A 187 -4.96 0.96 12.53
C VAL A 187 -5.32 0.52 11.12
N GLU A 188 -6.53 0.85 10.67
CA GLU A 188 -6.96 0.59 9.29
C GLU A 188 -6.98 1.91 8.51
N LEU A 189 -5.79 2.41 8.18
CA LEU A 189 -5.60 3.74 7.57
C LEU A 189 -6.35 3.92 6.24
N PHE A 190 -6.58 2.84 5.48
CA PHE A 190 -7.40 2.88 4.27
C PHE A 190 -8.90 3.14 4.51
N LEU A 191 -9.37 3.08 5.77
CA LEU A 191 -10.73 3.49 6.13
C LEU A 191 -10.87 5.01 6.33
N ILE A 192 -9.77 5.77 6.33
CA ILE A 192 -9.80 7.23 6.34
C ILE A 192 -10.29 7.71 4.97
N ARG A 193 -11.51 8.27 4.94
CA ARG A 193 -12.16 8.73 3.70
C ARG A 193 -11.46 9.93 3.07
N ASP A 194 -10.98 10.86 3.89
CA ASP A 194 -10.24 12.02 3.43
C ASP A 194 -8.86 11.60 2.91
N ASP A 195 -8.64 11.81 1.62
CA ASP A 195 -7.41 11.42 0.92
C ASP A 195 -6.17 12.13 1.49
N ALA A 196 -6.31 13.39 1.91
CA ALA A 196 -5.22 14.16 2.49
C ALA A 196 -4.83 13.60 3.87
N ALA A 197 -5.82 13.42 4.77
CA ALA A 197 -5.58 12.81 6.07
C ALA A 197 -5.09 11.36 5.97
N ARG A 198 -5.57 10.58 4.99
CA ARG A 198 -5.10 9.21 4.75
C ARG A 198 -3.63 9.19 4.34
N THR A 199 -3.25 10.06 3.41
CA THR A 199 -1.87 10.20 2.94
C THR A 199 -0.96 10.65 4.08
N GLU A 200 -1.39 11.63 4.87
CA GLU A 200 -0.67 12.11 6.05
C GLU A 200 -0.47 10.99 7.09
N ALA A 201 -1.49 10.18 7.36
CA ALA A 201 -1.42 9.06 8.29
C ALA A 201 -0.45 7.97 7.81
N LEU A 202 -0.51 7.60 6.52
CA LEU A 202 0.41 6.62 5.91
C LEU A 202 1.85 7.11 5.96
N ASN A 203 2.11 8.36 5.56
CA ASN A 203 3.44 8.97 5.64
C ASN A 203 3.98 8.98 7.07
N SER A 204 3.10 9.28 8.04
CA SER A 204 3.47 9.26 9.45
C SER A 204 3.83 7.86 9.94
N LEU A 205 3.07 6.83 9.56
CA LEU A 205 3.38 5.45 9.89
C LEU A 205 4.72 5.00 9.28
N TYR A 206 5.00 5.35 8.03
CA TYR A 206 6.25 4.97 7.39
C TYR A 206 7.46 5.66 7.99
N ARG A 207 7.35 6.96 8.30
CA ARG A 207 8.39 7.68 9.05
C ARG A 207 8.60 7.09 10.45
N ALA A 208 7.52 6.76 11.16
CA ALA A 208 7.61 6.07 12.44
C ALA A 208 8.38 4.75 12.31
N SER A 209 8.09 3.92 11.30
CA SER A 209 8.76 2.63 11.11
C SER A 209 10.26 2.74 10.81
N HIS A 210 10.68 3.84 10.20
CA HIS A 210 12.08 4.13 9.94
C HIS A 210 12.82 4.51 11.23
N TYR A 211 12.23 5.36 12.06
CA TYR A 211 12.84 5.80 13.32
C TYR A 211 12.70 4.80 14.47
N LEU A 212 11.74 3.87 14.38
CA LEU A 212 11.46 2.86 15.40
C LEU A 212 11.66 1.42 14.87
N PRO A 213 12.87 1.05 14.46
CA PRO A 213 13.15 -0.25 13.82
C PRO A 213 12.97 -1.46 14.74
N HIS A 214 12.78 -1.24 16.05
CA HIS A 214 12.58 -2.29 17.05
C HIS A 214 11.16 -2.29 17.65
N HIS A 215 10.26 -1.41 17.21
CA HIS A 215 8.88 -1.36 17.73
C HIS A 215 7.94 -2.23 16.90
N HIS A 216 7.61 -3.43 17.40
CA HIS A 216 6.84 -4.43 16.65
C HIS A 216 5.46 -3.99 16.18
N SER A 217 4.70 -3.25 17.00
CA SER A 217 3.39 -2.74 16.58
C SER A 217 3.50 -1.81 15.37
N VAL A 218 4.52 -0.94 15.34
CA VAL A 218 4.79 -0.02 14.24
C VAL A 218 5.20 -0.78 12.98
N LEU A 219 6.14 -1.73 13.10
CA LEU A 219 6.60 -2.52 11.97
C LEU A 219 5.46 -3.37 11.38
N ARG A 220 4.65 -4.01 12.24
CA ARG A 220 3.48 -4.80 11.83
C ARG A 220 2.51 -3.99 11.01
N GLU A 221 2.11 -2.82 11.52
CA GLU A 221 1.15 -1.97 10.85
C GLU A 221 1.73 -1.38 9.56
N ALA A 222 2.99 -0.92 9.58
CA ALA A 222 3.66 -0.41 8.38
C ALA A 222 3.71 -1.46 7.27
N LEU A 223 4.07 -2.71 7.61
CA LEU A 223 4.17 -3.79 6.64
C LEU A 223 2.80 -4.19 6.10
N LYS A 224 1.78 -4.24 6.97
CA LYS A 224 0.38 -4.47 6.58
C LYS A 224 -0.08 -3.42 5.56
N HIS A 225 0.16 -2.13 5.82
CA HIS A 225 -0.30 -1.05 4.94
C HIS A 225 0.48 -0.99 3.63
N ARG A 226 1.81 -1.16 3.65
CA ARG A 226 2.61 -1.24 2.42
C ARG A 226 2.12 -2.33 1.47
N MET A 227 1.76 -3.50 2.00
CA MET A 227 1.23 -4.60 1.17
C MET A 227 -0.13 -4.31 0.53
N ASN A 228 -0.90 -3.35 1.06
CA ASN A 228 -2.19 -2.94 0.52
C ASN A 228 -2.07 -1.80 -0.50
N GLU A 229 -0.91 -1.14 -0.61
CA GLU A 229 -0.66 -0.10 -1.61
C GLU A 229 -0.50 -0.68 -3.01
N PRO A 230 -0.89 0.07 -4.06
CA PRO A 230 -0.54 -0.28 -5.44
C PRO A 230 0.96 -0.50 -5.58
N PHE A 231 1.33 -1.51 -6.36
CA PHE A 231 2.70 -1.94 -6.57
C PHE A 231 3.61 -0.82 -7.11
N GLU A 232 3.02 0.12 -7.87
CA GLU A 232 3.68 1.30 -8.44
C GLU A 232 4.15 2.30 -7.39
N HIS A 233 3.56 2.29 -6.19
CA HIS A 233 3.88 3.19 -5.09
C HIS A 233 4.88 2.59 -4.09
N TRP A 234 5.34 1.36 -4.33
CA TRP A 234 6.24 0.70 -3.39
C TRP A 234 7.63 1.33 -3.42
N ASN A 235 8.08 1.79 -2.25
CA ASN A 235 9.50 2.09 -2.01
C ASN A 235 10.20 0.78 -1.60
N TRP A 236 10.86 0.15 -2.55
CA TRP A 236 11.44 -1.18 -2.37
C TRP A 236 12.56 -1.23 -1.34
N ARG A 237 13.37 -0.17 -1.23
CA ARG A 237 14.45 -0.11 -0.24
C ARG A 237 13.86 -0.09 1.18
N GLN A 238 12.91 0.80 1.43
CA GLN A 238 12.23 0.88 2.74
C GLN A 238 11.48 -0.42 3.04
N LEU A 239 10.80 -0.98 2.05
CA LEU A 239 10.03 -2.21 2.21
C LEU A 239 10.94 -3.42 2.55
N GLN A 240 12.12 -3.50 1.92
CA GLN A 240 13.14 -4.50 2.26
C GLN A 240 13.62 -4.33 3.70
N GLN A 241 14.04 -3.11 4.08
CA GLN A 241 14.53 -2.81 5.43
C GLN A 241 13.49 -3.15 6.50
N LEU A 242 12.24 -2.74 6.25
CA LEU A 242 11.12 -3.03 7.15
C LEU A 242 10.92 -4.54 7.35
N ALA A 243 10.94 -5.31 6.27
CA ALA A 243 10.78 -6.76 6.35
C ALA A 243 11.98 -7.45 7.01
N GLN A 244 13.21 -6.97 6.78
CA GLN A 244 14.42 -7.45 7.47
C GLN A 244 14.37 -7.19 8.97
N ASN A 245 13.94 -5.99 9.40
CA ASN A 245 13.78 -5.64 10.81
C ASN A 245 12.76 -6.57 11.50
N VAL A 246 11.68 -6.94 10.81
CA VAL A 246 10.70 -7.91 11.31
C VAL A 246 11.28 -9.32 11.39
N GLU A 247 11.99 -9.78 10.35
CA GLU A 247 12.64 -11.11 10.33
C GLU A 247 13.64 -11.27 11.47
N GLN A 248 14.41 -10.23 11.76
CA GLN A 248 15.47 -10.25 12.78
C GLN A 248 14.95 -10.12 14.21
N SER A 249 13.65 -9.87 14.40
CA SER A 249 13.10 -9.77 15.75
C SER A 249 12.54 -11.09 16.27
N ASP A 250 12.97 -11.42 17.49
CA ASP A 250 12.45 -12.54 18.28
C ASP A 250 11.00 -12.34 18.78
N GLN A 251 10.44 -11.12 18.67
CA GLN A 251 9.11 -10.78 19.18
C GLN A 251 8.03 -10.73 18.08
N SER A 252 8.38 -11.04 16.83
CA SER A 252 7.46 -11.03 15.70
C SER A 252 6.44 -12.18 15.79
N ASP A 253 5.15 -11.85 15.79
CA ASP A 253 4.09 -12.86 15.70
C ASP A 253 4.12 -13.58 14.34
N PRO A 254 3.59 -14.82 14.24
CA PRO A 254 3.65 -15.60 13.00
C PRO A 254 3.02 -14.91 11.78
N ALA A 255 1.96 -14.12 11.97
CA ALA A 255 1.29 -13.44 10.86
C ALA A 255 2.10 -12.23 10.35
N THR A 256 2.80 -11.52 11.24
CA THR A 256 3.73 -10.45 10.89
C THR A 256 4.97 -11.01 10.21
N LEU A 257 5.53 -12.10 10.73
CA LEU A 257 6.67 -12.81 10.14
C LEU A 257 6.33 -13.38 8.74
N ALA A 258 5.12 -13.93 8.57
CA ALA A 258 4.64 -14.39 7.27
C ALA A 258 4.60 -13.25 6.21
N ARG A 259 4.16 -12.05 6.60
CA ARG A 259 4.21 -10.88 5.71
C ARG A 259 5.64 -10.51 5.36
N ALA A 260 6.56 -10.53 6.33
CA ALA A 260 7.96 -10.18 6.11
C ALA A 260 8.63 -11.14 5.12
N TYR A 261 8.49 -12.45 5.33
CA TYR A 261 9.03 -13.44 4.41
C TYR A 261 8.44 -13.32 3.01
N TYR A 262 7.13 -13.05 2.88
CA TYR A 262 6.53 -12.82 1.58
C TYR A 262 7.09 -11.58 0.88
N VAL A 263 7.27 -10.48 1.61
CA VAL A 263 7.84 -9.24 1.08
C VAL A 263 9.30 -9.41 0.66
N LEU A 264 10.11 -10.12 1.46
CA LEU A 264 11.49 -10.43 1.10
C LEU A 264 11.56 -11.33 -0.15
N ALA A 265 10.67 -12.32 -0.26
CA ALA A 265 10.54 -13.11 -1.47
C ALA A 265 10.18 -12.26 -2.70
N LEU A 266 9.26 -11.28 -2.55
CA LEU A 266 8.93 -10.34 -3.63
C LEU A 266 10.14 -9.46 -4.02
N PHE A 267 10.86 -8.92 -3.03
CA PHE A 267 12.04 -8.10 -3.27
C PHE A 267 13.08 -8.87 -4.09
N HIS A 268 13.39 -10.10 -3.68
CA HIS A 268 14.35 -10.96 -4.37
C HIS A 268 13.86 -11.49 -5.73
N TYR A 269 12.54 -11.58 -5.92
CA TYR A 269 11.95 -11.89 -7.22
C TYR A 269 12.03 -10.72 -8.21
N TYR A 270 11.66 -9.51 -7.77
CA TYR A 270 11.64 -8.33 -8.64
C TYR A 270 13.00 -7.66 -8.81
N GLN A 271 13.91 -7.85 -7.85
CA GLN A 271 15.29 -7.35 -7.86
C GLN A 271 15.37 -5.87 -8.23
N PRO A 272 14.69 -4.99 -7.49
CA PRO A 272 14.60 -3.58 -7.81
C PRO A 272 16.00 -2.96 -7.91
N ASP A 273 16.18 -2.04 -8.86
CA ASP A 273 17.45 -1.35 -9.03
C ASP A 273 17.61 -0.25 -7.98
N LEU A 274 18.52 -0.46 -7.03
CA LEU A 274 18.79 0.45 -5.91
C LEU A 274 20.07 1.27 -6.11
N THR A 275 20.59 1.37 -7.33
CA THR A 275 21.85 2.07 -7.64
C THR A 275 21.81 3.56 -7.30
N GLU A 276 20.65 4.20 -7.44
CA GLU A 276 20.47 5.59 -7.00
C GLU A 276 20.07 5.64 -5.51
N PRO A 277 20.79 6.40 -4.67
CA PRO A 277 20.49 6.54 -3.24
C PRO A 277 19.07 7.05 -2.96
N GLN A 278 18.44 7.75 -3.88
CA GLN A 278 17.09 8.32 -3.70
C GLN A 278 15.99 7.56 -4.48
N SER A 279 16.33 6.54 -5.26
CA SER A 279 15.33 5.81 -6.05
C SER A 279 14.46 4.93 -5.16
N THR A 280 13.14 4.95 -5.41
CA THR A 280 12.18 4.00 -4.84
C THR A 280 12.42 2.57 -5.35
N GLY A 281 13.31 2.41 -6.33
CA GLY A 281 13.77 1.15 -6.90
C GLY A 281 12.78 0.62 -7.91
N GLN A 282 12.99 0.87 -9.21
CA GLN A 282 12.13 0.25 -10.22
C GLN A 282 12.42 -1.26 -10.27
N PRO A 283 11.38 -2.13 -10.31
CA PRO A 283 11.55 -3.56 -10.51
C PRO A 283 12.37 -3.84 -11.76
N ARG A 284 13.34 -4.76 -11.68
CA ARG A 284 14.09 -5.15 -12.88
C ARG A 284 13.16 -5.84 -13.87
N PRO A 285 13.29 -5.52 -15.18
CA PRO A 285 12.60 -6.25 -16.22
C PRO A 285 13.02 -7.74 -16.15
N PRO A 286 12.14 -8.69 -16.51
CA PRO A 286 12.41 -10.12 -16.38
C PRO A 286 13.76 -10.54 -16.95
N GLU A 287 14.16 -9.99 -18.09
CA GLU A 287 15.40 -10.31 -18.80
C GLU A 287 16.68 -9.93 -18.04
N LYS A 288 16.59 -9.01 -17.06
CA LYS A 288 17.74 -8.53 -16.27
C LYS A 288 17.80 -9.14 -14.86
N ARG A 289 16.89 -10.05 -14.52
CA ARG A 289 16.87 -10.71 -13.22
C ARG A 289 17.96 -11.77 -13.14
N GLN A 290 18.65 -11.80 -12.01
CA GLN A 290 19.72 -12.74 -11.72
C GLN A 290 19.16 -13.99 -11.05
N THR A 291 19.72 -15.15 -11.41
CA THR A 291 19.33 -16.45 -10.86
C THR A 291 19.44 -16.49 -9.33
N ASP A 292 20.52 -15.95 -8.76
CA ASP A 292 20.78 -16.02 -7.32
C ASP A 292 19.67 -15.34 -6.50
N GLY A 293 19.21 -14.17 -6.95
CA GLY A 293 18.07 -13.49 -6.33
C GLY A 293 16.80 -14.34 -6.38
N LEU A 294 16.55 -15.06 -7.48
CA LEU A 294 15.38 -15.95 -7.57
C LEU A 294 15.48 -17.16 -6.64
N LEU A 295 16.68 -17.70 -6.42
CA LEU A 295 16.90 -18.78 -5.46
C LEU A 295 16.70 -18.29 -4.03
N THR A 296 17.22 -17.12 -3.67
CA THR A 296 16.94 -16.48 -2.37
C THR A 296 15.45 -16.24 -2.16
N ALA A 297 14.71 -15.85 -3.21
CA ALA A 297 13.26 -15.72 -3.11
C ALA A 297 12.56 -17.05 -2.77
N LEU A 298 13.05 -18.19 -3.29
CA LEU A 298 12.53 -19.52 -2.93
C LEU A 298 12.83 -19.86 -1.47
N GLU A 299 14.02 -19.54 -0.96
CA GLU A 299 14.38 -19.76 0.45
C GLU A 299 13.42 -19.00 1.40
N TYR A 300 13.09 -17.74 1.09
CA TYR A 300 12.09 -16.99 1.86
C TYR A 300 10.70 -17.59 1.76
N LEU A 301 10.31 -18.16 0.60
CA LEU A 301 9.04 -18.86 0.47
C LEU A 301 9.02 -20.20 1.23
N GLU A 302 10.18 -20.84 1.44
CA GLU A 302 10.31 -22.00 2.31
C GLU A 302 10.19 -21.59 3.78
N LYS A 303 10.86 -20.52 4.21
CA LYS A 303 10.66 -19.92 5.54
C LYS A 303 9.20 -19.53 5.78
N LEU A 304 8.53 -18.93 4.79
CA LEU A 304 7.09 -18.61 4.87
C LEU A 304 6.24 -19.85 5.15
N ALA A 305 6.55 -20.98 4.50
CA ALA A 305 5.81 -22.23 4.67
C ALA A 305 5.97 -22.86 6.07
N THR A 306 6.94 -22.42 6.87
CA THR A 306 7.09 -22.90 8.26
C THR A 306 6.13 -22.18 9.21
N VAL A 307 5.77 -20.93 8.92
CA VAL A 307 4.92 -20.06 9.76
C VAL A 307 3.49 -19.89 9.25
N GLU A 308 3.25 -20.12 7.95
CA GLU A 308 1.93 -20.02 7.31
C GLU A 308 1.54 -21.37 6.67
N LYS A 309 0.56 -22.07 7.27
CA LYS A 309 0.07 -23.37 6.79
C LYS A 309 -1.48 -23.42 6.76
N PRO A 310 -2.10 -23.69 5.60
CA PRO A 310 -1.50 -23.79 4.27
C PRO A 310 -0.99 -22.42 3.78
N LEU A 311 -0.05 -22.44 2.83
CA LEU A 311 0.40 -21.21 2.17
C LEU A 311 -0.76 -20.53 1.47
N ARG A 312 -0.83 -19.21 1.59
CA ARG A 312 -1.81 -18.42 0.84
C ARG A 312 -1.49 -18.38 -0.65
N PHE A 313 -2.53 -18.23 -1.47
CA PHE A 313 -2.43 -18.27 -2.93
C PHE A 313 -1.46 -17.25 -3.51
N ARG A 314 -1.31 -16.05 -2.91
CA ARG A 314 -0.30 -15.07 -3.35
C ARG A 314 1.13 -15.60 -3.30
N ALA A 315 1.45 -16.43 -2.31
CA ALA A 315 2.78 -17.04 -2.12
C ALA A 315 2.97 -18.24 -3.05
N VAL A 316 1.94 -19.08 -3.19
CA VAL A 316 1.93 -20.19 -4.14
C VAL A 316 2.13 -19.67 -5.58
N TYR A 317 1.45 -18.57 -5.94
CA TYR A 317 1.61 -17.93 -7.23
C TYR A 317 3.01 -17.37 -7.45
N LEU A 318 3.57 -16.66 -6.46
CA LEU A 318 4.95 -16.15 -6.54
C LEU A 318 5.95 -17.28 -6.76
N ARG A 319 5.80 -18.39 -6.02
CA ARG A 319 6.61 -19.60 -6.19
C ARG A 319 6.52 -20.14 -7.61
N ALA A 320 5.31 -20.25 -8.15
CA ALA A 320 5.08 -20.72 -9.52
C ALA A 320 5.75 -19.81 -10.57
N ARG A 321 5.69 -18.49 -10.38
CA ARG A 321 6.38 -17.53 -11.26
C ARG A 321 7.91 -17.67 -11.22
N ILE A 322 8.47 -17.93 -10.03
CA ILE A 322 9.91 -18.18 -9.89
C ILE A 322 10.29 -19.47 -10.61
N TRP A 323 9.57 -20.57 -10.36
CA TRP A 323 9.81 -21.84 -11.04
C TRP A 323 9.66 -21.73 -12.56
N HIS A 324 8.66 -21.00 -13.04
CA HIS A 324 8.50 -20.73 -14.47
C HIS A 324 9.73 -20.05 -15.08
N PHE A 325 10.29 -19.05 -14.40
CA PHE A 325 11.51 -18.38 -14.85
C PHE A 325 12.71 -19.33 -14.86
N LEU A 326 12.91 -20.10 -13.79
CA LEU A 326 14.04 -21.02 -13.65
C LEU A 326 13.92 -22.26 -14.58
N ALA A 327 12.71 -22.59 -15.03
CA ALA A 327 12.43 -23.67 -15.98
C ALA A 327 12.65 -23.27 -17.45
N GLU A 328 12.97 -22.00 -17.74
CA GLU A 328 13.35 -21.56 -19.08
C GLU A 328 14.77 -22.06 -19.44
N PRO A 329 14.99 -22.50 -20.69
CA PRO A 329 16.26 -23.11 -21.10
C PRO A 329 17.46 -22.14 -20.96
N PRO A 330 18.67 -22.69 -20.72
CA PRO A 330 19.88 -21.89 -20.56
C PRO A 330 20.14 -20.99 -21.78
N GLY A 331 20.51 -19.74 -21.54
CA GLY A 331 20.82 -18.76 -22.60
C GLY A 331 19.64 -17.94 -23.12
N ARG A 332 18.39 -18.26 -22.76
CA ARG A 332 17.25 -17.34 -22.95
C ARG A 332 17.07 -16.39 -21.77
N ARG A 333 17.15 -16.91 -20.54
CA ARG A 333 16.99 -16.14 -19.29
C ARG A 333 17.69 -16.72 -18.05
N SER A 334 17.96 -18.04 -18.00
CA SER A 334 18.60 -18.68 -16.84
C SER A 334 20.06 -19.07 -17.12
N SER A 335 20.91 -18.96 -16.10
CA SER A 335 22.29 -19.46 -16.08
C SER A 335 22.41 -20.86 -15.46
N LEU A 336 21.28 -21.49 -15.14
CA LEU A 336 21.23 -22.77 -14.44
C LEU A 336 21.72 -23.93 -15.32
N LYS A 337 22.18 -25.00 -14.65
CA LYS A 337 22.46 -26.28 -15.31
C LYS A 337 21.14 -26.89 -15.83
N THR A 338 21.23 -27.64 -16.92
CA THR A 338 20.07 -28.30 -17.56
C THR A 338 19.24 -29.17 -16.60
N GLU A 339 19.89 -29.84 -15.63
CA GLU A 339 19.22 -30.68 -14.64
C GLU A 339 18.35 -29.86 -13.68
N ASP A 340 18.84 -28.72 -13.20
CA ASP A 340 18.09 -27.83 -12.31
C ASP A 340 16.88 -27.23 -13.04
N THR A 341 17.04 -26.84 -14.31
CA THR A 341 15.94 -26.38 -15.16
C THR A 341 14.84 -27.45 -15.29
N LYS A 342 15.22 -28.72 -15.49
CA LYS A 342 14.25 -29.84 -15.54
C LYS A 342 13.54 -30.03 -14.21
N ARG A 343 14.25 -29.93 -13.09
CA ARG A 343 13.67 -30.03 -11.74
C ARG A 343 12.59 -28.97 -11.51
N TYR A 344 12.89 -27.69 -11.80
CA TYR A 344 11.90 -26.62 -11.64
C TYR A 344 10.72 -26.74 -12.59
N ARG A 345 10.95 -27.25 -13.81
CA ARG A 345 9.87 -27.59 -14.74
C ARG A 345 8.93 -28.63 -14.16
N GLN A 346 9.48 -29.72 -13.62
CA GLN A 346 8.69 -30.78 -13.00
C GLN A 346 7.87 -30.27 -11.81
N HIS A 347 8.47 -29.45 -10.94
CA HIS A 347 7.75 -28.83 -9.81
C HIS A 347 6.59 -27.94 -10.27
N LEU A 348 6.81 -27.17 -11.34
CA LEU A 348 5.77 -26.33 -11.91
C LEU A 348 4.66 -27.16 -12.55
N GLU A 349 4.99 -28.22 -13.28
CA GLU A 349 4.02 -29.13 -13.89
C GLU A 349 3.17 -29.84 -12.83
N GLN A 350 3.80 -30.28 -11.75
CA GLN A 350 3.10 -30.86 -10.59
C GLN A 350 2.11 -29.85 -10.01
N LEU A 351 2.56 -28.62 -9.73
CA LEU A 351 1.71 -27.58 -9.17
C LEU A 351 0.51 -27.23 -10.07
N LEU A 352 0.73 -27.10 -11.38
CA LEU A 352 -0.27 -26.56 -12.31
C LEU A 352 -1.17 -27.61 -12.94
N PHE A 353 -0.74 -28.87 -13.05
CA PHE A 353 -1.46 -29.89 -13.81
C PHE A 353 -1.57 -31.25 -13.13
N GLU A 354 -0.94 -31.48 -11.98
CA GLU A 354 -1.08 -32.76 -11.29
C GLU A 354 -2.55 -32.97 -10.87
N PRO A 355 -3.21 -34.05 -11.32
CA PRO A 355 -4.64 -34.24 -11.12
C PRO A 355 -5.05 -34.39 -9.66
N GLN A 356 -4.14 -34.85 -8.78
CA GLN A 356 -4.47 -35.12 -7.38
C GLN A 356 -4.18 -33.91 -6.48
N SER A 357 -3.00 -33.30 -6.61
CA SER A 357 -2.48 -32.28 -5.71
C SER A 357 -2.45 -30.87 -6.31
N GLY A 358 -2.51 -30.74 -7.63
CA GLY A 358 -2.30 -29.49 -8.35
C GLY A 358 -3.52 -28.58 -8.46
N LEU A 359 -3.37 -27.52 -9.25
CA LEU A 359 -4.40 -26.51 -9.53
C LEU A 359 -5.77 -27.07 -9.99
N PRO A 360 -5.85 -28.13 -10.82
CA PRO A 360 -7.13 -28.67 -11.26
C PRO A 360 -7.94 -29.32 -10.12
N ASN A 361 -7.30 -29.68 -9.00
CA ASN A 361 -7.93 -30.38 -7.89
C ASN A 361 -7.69 -29.68 -6.56
N THR A 362 -6.85 -30.21 -5.65
CA THR A 362 -6.71 -29.72 -4.26
C THR A 362 -6.56 -28.20 -4.14
N LEU A 363 -5.72 -27.58 -4.97
CA LEU A 363 -5.54 -26.13 -4.92
C LEU A 363 -6.76 -25.36 -5.46
N GLY A 364 -7.40 -25.86 -6.52
CA GLY A 364 -8.64 -25.29 -7.06
C GLY A 364 -9.84 -25.44 -6.10
N GLN A 365 -9.97 -26.61 -5.46
CA GLN A 365 -10.97 -26.88 -4.43
C GLN A 365 -10.76 -25.97 -3.22
N GLN A 366 -9.53 -25.84 -2.74
CA GLN A 366 -9.20 -24.91 -1.66
C GLN A 366 -9.56 -23.47 -2.05
N ALA A 367 -9.29 -23.05 -3.28
CA ALA A 367 -9.65 -21.71 -3.76
C ALA A 367 -11.16 -21.48 -3.77
N GLN A 368 -11.92 -22.52 -4.15
CA GLN A 368 -13.38 -22.50 -4.14
C GLN A 368 -13.95 -22.45 -2.72
N GLU A 369 -13.46 -23.28 -1.81
CA GLU A 369 -13.89 -23.34 -0.41
C GLU A 369 -13.56 -22.04 0.35
N GLN A 370 -12.39 -21.46 0.08
CA GLN A 370 -11.90 -20.26 0.76
C GLN A 370 -12.31 -18.97 0.05
N TRP A 371 -13.07 -19.04 -1.04
CA TRP A 371 -13.36 -17.91 -1.94
C TRP A 371 -13.82 -16.64 -1.20
N SER A 372 -14.76 -16.79 -0.25
CA SER A 372 -15.29 -15.68 0.56
C SER A 372 -14.26 -15.04 1.51
N ASN A 373 -13.24 -15.80 1.89
CA ASN A 373 -12.21 -15.40 2.85
C ASN A 373 -10.94 -14.88 2.16
N LEU A 374 -10.81 -15.00 0.84
CA LEU A 374 -9.62 -14.55 0.12
C LEU A 374 -9.45 -13.03 0.22
N SER A 375 -8.19 -12.61 0.41
CA SER A 375 -7.80 -11.20 0.26
C SER A 375 -7.68 -10.84 -1.23
N PRO A 376 -7.71 -9.54 -1.60
CA PRO A 376 -7.52 -9.14 -2.99
C PRO A 376 -6.22 -9.64 -3.64
N MET A 377 -5.14 -9.80 -2.87
CA MET A 377 -3.88 -10.39 -3.35
C MET A 377 -3.97 -11.90 -3.53
N ASP A 378 -4.75 -12.58 -2.69
CA ASP A 378 -4.92 -14.03 -2.81
C ASP A 378 -5.81 -14.37 -4.01
N VAL A 379 -6.82 -13.54 -4.32
CA VAL A 379 -7.57 -13.62 -5.58
C VAL A 379 -6.62 -13.49 -6.76
N GLU A 380 -5.76 -12.46 -6.78
CA GLU A 380 -4.74 -12.32 -7.83
C GLU A 380 -3.81 -13.54 -7.90
N GLY A 381 -3.45 -14.13 -6.75
CA GLY A 381 -2.69 -15.37 -6.69
C GLY A 381 -3.39 -16.55 -7.37
N VAL A 382 -4.67 -16.81 -7.04
CA VAL A 382 -5.46 -17.90 -7.62
C VAL A 382 -5.58 -17.75 -9.14
N PHE A 383 -6.07 -16.59 -9.60
CA PHE A 383 -6.26 -16.35 -11.02
C PHE A 383 -4.93 -16.23 -11.78
N GLY A 384 -3.89 -15.73 -11.12
CA GLY A 384 -2.52 -15.73 -11.61
C GLY A 384 -2.01 -17.15 -11.88
N LEU A 385 -2.31 -18.13 -11.01
CA LEU A 385 -1.98 -19.54 -11.22
C LEU A 385 -2.70 -20.12 -12.44
N TYR A 386 -4.00 -19.86 -12.62
CA TYR A 386 -4.74 -20.29 -13.81
C TYR A 386 -4.16 -19.70 -15.09
N ARG A 387 -3.87 -18.39 -15.10
CA ARG A 387 -3.23 -17.72 -16.23
C ARG A 387 -1.86 -18.30 -16.55
N LEU A 388 -1.03 -18.54 -15.53
CA LEU A 388 0.28 -19.17 -15.70
C LEU A 388 0.16 -20.58 -16.26
N ALA A 389 -0.84 -21.36 -15.83
CA ALA A 389 -1.12 -22.69 -16.38
C ALA A 389 -1.50 -22.62 -17.86
N VAL A 390 -2.35 -21.67 -18.26
CA VAL A 390 -2.72 -21.45 -19.67
C VAL A 390 -1.51 -21.05 -20.52
N GLU A 391 -0.67 -20.13 -20.04
CA GLU A 391 0.57 -19.72 -20.71
C GLU A 391 1.54 -20.91 -20.86
N PHE A 392 1.74 -21.66 -19.78
CA PHE A 392 2.69 -22.78 -19.74
C PHE A 392 2.26 -23.93 -20.67
N LEU A 393 0.96 -24.25 -20.74
CA LEU A 393 0.45 -25.24 -21.70
C LEU A 393 0.80 -24.87 -23.14
N GLY A 394 0.78 -23.58 -23.49
CA GLY A 394 1.17 -23.09 -24.83
C GLY A 394 2.63 -23.39 -25.20
N LYS A 395 3.49 -23.69 -24.21
CA LYS A 395 4.91 -24.01 -24.42
C LYS A 395 5.18 -25.52 -24.46
N SER A 396 4.20 -26.35 -24.09
CA SER A 396 4.29 -27.81 -24.19
C SER A 396 4.09 -28.25 -25.63
N ARG A 397 5.19 -28.64 -26.30
CA ARG A 397 5.18 -29.11 -27.70
C ARG A 397 4.68 -30.56 -27.85
N GLU A 398 4.40 -31.23 -26.74
CA GLU A 398 4.14 -32.67 -26.72
C GLU A 398 2.65 -33.00 -26.89
N LEU A 399 1.75 -32.02 -26.73
CA LEU A 399 0.30 -32.23 -26.87
C LEU A 399 -0.20 -31.86 -28.28
N PRO A 400 -1.09 -32.67 -28.88
CA PRO A 400 -1.83 -32.28 -30.08
C PRO A 400 -2.57 -30.94 -29.88
N PRO A 401 -2.75 -30.11 -30.93
CA PRO A 401 -3.41 -28.81 -30.83
C PRO A 401 -4.79 -28.86 -30.16
N ASP A 402 -5.61 -29.87 -30.49
CA ASP A 402 -6.96 -30.01 -29.96
C ASP A 402 -6.95 -30.35 -28.46
N SER A 403 -6.06 -31.23 -28.02
CA SER A 403 -5.87 -31.56 -26.61
C SER A 403 -5.35 -30.37 -25.80
N LEU A 404 -4.51 -29.53 -26.41
CA LEU A 404 -4.02 -28.30 -25.80
C LEU A 404 -5.14 -27.28 -25.64
N LEU A 405 -5.98 -27.11 -26.66
CA LEU A 405 -7.16 -26.23 -26.59
C LEU A 405 -8.13 -26.71 -25.51
N GLN A 406 -8.45 -28.00 -25.47
CA GLN A 406 -9.34 -28.59 -24.45
C GLN A 406 -8.82 -28.38 -23.02
N ARG A 407 -7.51 -28.56 -22.78
CA ARG A 407 -6.93 -28.30 -21.45
C ARG A 407 -6.96 -26.83 -21.07
N LYS A 408 -6.70 -25.92 -22.02
CA LYS A 408 -6.84 -24.48 -21.78
C LYS A 408 -8.28 -24.11 -21.44
N GLN A 409 -9.24 -24.67 -22.18
CA GLN A 409 -10.67 -24.50 -21.91
C GLN A 409 -11.02 -24.95 -20.48
N GLN A 410 -10.59 -26.15 -20.06
CA GLN A 410 -10.85 -26.66 -18.70
C GLN A 410 -10.31 -25.74 -17.59
N LEU A 411 -9.12 -25.15 -17.80
CA LEU A 411 -8.54 -24.20 -16.84
C LEU A 411 -9.35 -22.89 -16.78
N VAL A 412 -9.75 -22.36 -17.93
CA VAL A 412 -10.56 -21.14 -18.00
C VAL A 412 -11.97 -21.38 -17.46
N GLU A 413 -12.57 -22.55 -17.68
CA GLU A 413 -13.81 -22.98 -17.04
C GLU A 413 -13.71 -23.05 -15.52
N ALA A 414 -12.60 -23.55 -14.99
CA ALA A 414 -12.37 -23.57 -13.55
C ALA A 414 -12.25 -22.15 -12.97
N ALA A 415 -11.51 -21.26 -13.63
CA ALA A 415 -11.42 -19.86 -13.23
C ALA A 415 -12.77 -19.13 -13.33
N LEU A 416 -13.52 -19.38 -14.40
CA LEU A 416 -14.87 -18.82 -14.58
C LEU A 416 -15.81 -19.26 -13.47
N ARG A 417 -15.82 -20.55 -13.10
CA ARG A 417 -16.64 -21.04 -11.97
C ARG A 417 -16.36 -20.32 -10.65
N LEU A 418 -15.12 -19.90 -10.41
CA LEU A 418 -14.77 -19.07 -9.25
C LEU A 418 -15.27 -17.63 -9.43
N ALA A 419 -15.05 -17.02 -10.60
CA ALA A 419 -15.49 -15.67 -10.90
C ALA A 419 -17.02 -15.52 -10.85
N LEU A 420 -17.79 -16.54 -11.23
CA LEU A 420 -19.25 -16.52 -11.16
C LEU A 420 -19.81 -16.59 -9.73
N GLN A 421 -18.97 -16.92 -8.73
CA GLN A 421 -19.33 -16.80 -7.32
C GLN A 421 -19.11 -15.38 -6.78
N ALA A 422 -18.36 -14.54 -7.50
CA ALA A 422 -18.02 -13.19 -7.11
C ALA A 422 -19.24 -12.28 -6.83
N PRO A 423 -20.36 -12.33 -7.59
CA PRO A 423 -21.55 -11.53 -7.29
C PRO A 423 -22.26 -11.91 -5.99
N ASN A 424 -22.01 -13.11 -5.46
CA ASN A 424 -22.62 -13.57 -4.20
C ASN A 424 -21.78 -13.18 -2.97
N LEU A 425 -20.61 -12.55 -3.18
CA LEU A 425 -19.80 -12.04 -2.10
C LEU A 425 -20.47 -10.82 -1.46
N PRO A 426 -20.25 -10.56 -0.16
CA PRO A 426 -20.74 -9.34 0.46
C PRO A 426 -20.18 -8.10 -0.27
N PRO A 427 -20.92 -6.97 -0.32
CA PRO A 427 -20.48 -5.76 -1.02
C PRO A 427 -19.09 -5.27 -0.60
N THR A 428 -18.70 -5.57 0.63
CA THR A 428 -17.38 -5.32 1.22
C THR A 428 -16.21 -5.98 0.49
N LYS A 429 -16.50 -6.99 -0.33
CA LYS A 429 -15.54 -7.73 -1.16
C LYS A 429 -15.69 -7.38 -2.65
N ALA A 430 -16.41 -6.31 -3.01
CA ALA A 430 -16.62 -5.92 -4.39
C ALA A 430 -15.31 -5.76 -5.18
N LEU A 431 -14.25 -5.22 -4.57
CA LEU A 431 -12.92 -5.14 -5.22
C LEU A 431 -12.34 -6.53 -5.56
N SER A 432 -12.40 -7.49 -4.62
CA SER A 432 -11.98 -8.86 -4.86
C SER A 432 -12.83 -9.51 -5.95
N ALA A 433 -14.14 -9.30 -5.89
CA ALA A 433 -15.10 -9.80 -6.86
C ALA A 433 -14.77 -9.28 -8.28
N TRP A 434 -14.51 -7.98 -8.39
CA TRP A 434 -14.16 -7.34 -9.65
C TRP A 434 -12.80 -7.78 -10.20
N ARG A 435 -11.80 -7.98 -9.34
CA ARG A 435 -10.51 -8.55 -9.76
C ARG A 435 -10.69 -9.94 -10.39
N ALA A 436 -11.56 -10.78 -9.81
CA ALA A 436 -11.89 -12.09 -10.37
C ALA A 436 -12.45 -11.99 -11.80
N ILE A 437 -13.37 -11.04 -12.02
CA ILE A 437 -13.95 -10.75 -13.33
C ILE A 437 -12.87 -10.32 -14.31
N ARG A 438 -12.01 -9.37 -13.92
CA ARG A 438 -10.92 -8.85 -14.77
C ARG A 438 -9.98 -9.96 -15.21
N GLU A 439 -9.49 -10.77 -14.27
CA GLU A 439 -8.53 -11.83 -14.60
C GLU A 439 -9.17 -12.91 -15.50
N THR A 440 -10.45 -13.25 -15.26
CA THR A 440 -11.18 -14.19 -16.10
C THR A 440 -11.42 -13.64 -17.50
N ALA A 441 -11.72 -12.34 -17.60
CA ALA A 441 -11.91 -11.67 -18.89
C ALA A 441 -10.63 -11.72 -19.73
N ALA A 442 -9.48 -11.43 -19.12
CA ALA A 442 -8.18 -11.53 -19.79
C ALA A 442 -7.91 -12.96 -20.31
N MET A 443 -8.21 -13.99 -19.50
CA MET A 443 -8.05 -15.39 -19.94
C MET A 443 -8.99 -15.77 -21.09
N LEU A 444 -10.23 -15.28 -21.11
CA LEU A 444 -11.15 -15.52 -22.23
C LEU A 444 -10.68 -14.82 -23.51
N LEU A 445 -10.09 -13.62 -23.42
CA LEU A 445 -9.50 -12.91 -24.56
C LEU A 445 -8.31 -13.66 -25.16
N ASP A 446 -7.54 -14.37 -24.34
CA ASP A 446 -6.46 -15.26 -24.80
C ASP A 446 -6.97 -16.49 -25.56
N LEU A 447 -8.23 -16.89 -25.31
CA LEU A 447 -8.93 -17.97 -26.02
C LEU A 447 -9.84 -17.48 -27.14
N ARG A 448 -9.73 -16.23 -27.60
CA ARG A 448 -10.60 -15.67 -28.67
C ARG A 448 -10.60 -16.45 -29.99
N ALA A 449 -9.58 -17.29 -30.24
CA ALA A 449 -9.56 -18.19 -31.40
C ALA A 449 -10.73 -19.20 -31.37
N ASP A 450 -11.26 -19.50 -30.18
CA ASP A 450 -12.41 -20.36 -29.96
C ASP A 450 -13.73 -19.57 -29.82
N SER A 451 -13.76 -18.30 -30.21
CA SER A 451 -14.95 -17.44 -30.04
C SER A 451 -16.20 -17.94 -30.77
N THR A 452 -16.06 -18.84 -31.75
CA THR A 452 -17.18 -19.48 -32.45
C THR A 452 -17.79 -20.65 -31.67
N SER A 453 -17.13 -21.17 -30.63
CA SER A 453 -17.70 -22.23 -29.81
C SER A 453 -18.84 -21.69 -28.94
N THR A 454 -19.87 -22.52 -28.74
CA THR A 454 -21.02 -22.17 -27.89
C THR A 454 -20.56 -21.98 -26.44
N TRP A 455 -19.64 -22.81 -25.97
CA TRP A 455 -19.03 -22.70 -24.65
C TRP A 455 -18.43 -21.31 -24.42
N TRP A 456 -17.60 -20.81 -25.34
CA TRP A 456 -16.93 -19.52 -25.14
C TRP A 456 -17.94 -18.38 -25.14
N GLN A 457 -18.94 -18.45 -26.01
CA GLN A 457 -20.02 -17.46 -26.09
C GLN A 457 -20.87 -17.42 -24.81
N ASP A 458 -21.17 -18.58 -24.23
CA ASP A 458 -21.89 -18.71 -22.96
C ASP A 458 -21.03 -18.21 -21.79
N ALA A 459 -19.74 -18.54 -21.78
CA ALA A 459 -18.79 -18.08 -20.77
C ALA A 459 -18.69 -16.55 -20.73
N VAL A 460 -18.59 -15.90 -21.90
CA VAL A 460 -18.56 -14.43 -21.99
C VAL A 460 -19.87 -13.82 -21.51
N HIS A 461 -21.02 -14.42 -21.87
CA HIS A 461 -22.31 -13.93 -21.43
C HIS A 461 -22.46 -14.02 -19.90
N GLN A 462 -22.12 -15.16 -19.30
CA GLN A 462 -22.17 -15.35 -17.85
C GLN A 462 -21.23 -14.38 -17.10
N LEU A 463 -20.03 -14.15 -17.65
CA LEU A 463 -19.07 -13.21 -17.07
C LEU A 463 -19.57 -11.76 -17.14
N ASP A 464 -20.18 -11.36 -18.26
CA ASP A 464 -20.80 -10.04 -18.41
C ASP A 464 -21.93 -9.80 -17.40
N ASP A 465 -22.82 -10.78 -17.23
CA ASP A 465 -23.91 -10.72 -16.26
C ASP A 465 -23.38 -10.61 -14.82
N ALA A 466 -22.32 -11.35 -14.49
CA ALA A 466 -21.65 -11.27 -13.19
C ALA A 466 -21.00 -9.89 -12.98
N ALA A 467 -20.32 -9.36 -14.00
CA ALA A 467 -19.70 -8.04 -13.97
C ALA A 467 -20.73 -6.93 -13.74
N GLU A 468 -21.88 -7.01 -14.41
CA GLU A 468 -22.96 -6.04 -14.25
C GLU A 468 -23.50 -6.02 -12.82
N LYS A 469 -23.77 -7.20 -12.25
CA LYS A 469 -24.24 -7.32 -10.86
C LYS A 469 -23.27 -6.67 -9.89
N ILE A 470 -21.96 -6.91 -10.05
CA ILE A 470 -20.94 -6.29 -9.19
C ILE A 470 -20.90 -4.77 -9.38
N ALA A 471 -20.95 -4.29 -10.63
CA ALA A 471 -20.94 -2.85 -10.91
C ALA A 471 -22.21 -2.12 -10.40
N GLN A 472 -23.34 -2.81 -10.31
CA GLN A 472 -24.56 -2.29 -9.69
C GLN A 472 -24.46 -2.21 -8.17
N LEU A 473 -23.76 -3.15 -7.53
CA LEU A 473 -23.54 -3.16 -6.08
C LEU A 473 -22.56 -2.07 -5.63
N ASP A 474 -21.47 -1.86 -6.38
CA ASP A 474 -20.52 -0.77 -6.14
C ASP A 474 -20.00 -0.17 -7.46
N PRO A 475 -20.57 0.96 -7.93
CA PRO A 475 -20.17 1.63 -9.16
C PRO A 475 -18.74 2.17 -9.18
N ARG A 476 -18.05 2.22 -8.03
CA ARG A 476 -16.69 2.81 -7.91
C ARG A 476 -15.58 1.78 -8.13
N VAL A 477 -15.92 0.49 -8.04
CA VAL A 477 -14.95 -0.60 -8.16
C VAL A 477 -14.45 -0.84 -9.59
N PRO A 478 -15.30 -0.74 -10.64
CA PRO A 478 -14.84 -0.94 -12.00
C PRO A 478 -13.66 -0.04 -12.38
N THR A 479 -12.67 -0.58 -13.08
CA THR A 479 -11.54 0.19 -13.63
C THR A 479 -11.67 0.34 -15.14
N ALA A 480 -11.19 1.46 -15.68
CA ALA A 480 -11.27 1.72 -17.12
C ALA A 480 -10.69 0.58 -17.98
N SER A 481 -9.56 -0.01 -17.56
CA SER A 481 -8.93 -1.14 -18.25
C SER A 481 -9.81 -2.39 -18.26
N SER A 482 -10.37 -2.76 -17.10
CA SER A 482 -11.27 -3.92 -17.01
C SER A 482 -12.58 -3.75 -17.78
N CYS A 483 -13.15 -2.53 -17.81
CA CYS A 483 -14.28 -2.22 -18.65
C CYS A 483 -13.92 -2.32 -20.15
N ALA A 484 -12.70 -1.95 -20.53
CA ALA A 484 -12.20 -2.15 -21.89
C ALA A 484 -12.09 -3.64 -22.27
N ASP A 485 -11.59 -4.48 -21.35
CA ASP A 485 -11.51 -5.95 -21.56
C ASP A 485 -12.90 -6.56 -21.80
N LEU A 486 -13.90 -6.19 -20.97
CA LEU A 486 -15.29 -6.63 -21.13
C LEU A 486 -15.92 -6.14 -22.43
N ALA A 487 -15.69 -4.87 -22.79
CA ALA A 487 -16.17 -4.32 -24.06
C ALA A 487 -15.60 -5.09 -25.25
N GLU A 488 -14.30 -5.41 -25.20
CA GLU A 488 -13.61 -6.18 -26.24
C GLU A 488 -14.12 -7.63 -26.34
N LEU A 489 -14.35 -8.31 -25.21
CA LEU A 489 -14.96 -9.65 -25.20
C LEU A 489 -16.33 -9.68 -25.87
N LEU A 490 -17.21 -8.75 -25.51
CA LEU A 490 -18.55 -8.66 -26.07
C LEU A 490 -18.54 -8.29 -27.55
N LEU A 491 -17.57 -7.49 -27.98
CA LEU A 491 -17.31 -7.20 -29.39
C LEU A 491 -16.93 -8.50 -30.15
N PHE A 492 -16.05 -9.33 -29.59
CA PHE A 492 -15.71 -10.62 -30.18
C PHE A 492 -16.89 -11.59 -30.20
N ARG A 493 -17.69 -11.66 -29.12
CA ARG A 493 -18.94 -12.45 -29.08
C ARG A 493 -19.90 -12.01 -30.19
N ALA A 494 -20.13 -10.70 -30.35
CA ALA A 494 -21.00 -10.16 -31.39
C ALA A 494 -20.56 -10.56 -32.81
N ARG A 495 -19.24 -10.68 -33.05
CA ARG A 495 -18.67 -11.10 -34.34
C ARG A 495 -18.81 -12.59 -34.61
N ALA A 496 -18.69 -13.39 -33.57
CA ALA A 496 -18.69 -14.85 -33.67
C ALA A 496 -20.11 -15.45 -33.70
N LEU A 497 -21.11 -14.71 -33.22
CA LEU A 497 -22.50 -15.11 -33.27
C LEU A 497 -23.01 -15.24 -34.73
N PRO A 498 -23.83 -16.26 -35.02
CA PRO A 498 -24.49 -16.40 -36.32
C PRO A 498 -25.32 -15.17 -36.70
N LYS A 499 -25.28 -14.74 -37.97
CA LYS A 499 -25.96 -13.51 -38.46
C LYS A 499 -27.49 -13.56 -38.37
N ASP A 500 -28.05 -14.76 -38.34
CA ASP A 500 -29.46 -15.04 -38.12
C ASP A 500 -29.88 -14.84 -36.65
N ASN A 501 -28.94 -14.88 -35.70
CA ASN A 501 -29.18 -14.54 -34.29
C ASN A 501 -29.06 -13.03 -34.01
N ARG A 502 -29.81 -12.21 -34.78
CA ARG A 502 -29.72 -10.75 -34.75
C ARG A 502 -29.93 -10.14 -33.35
N LYS A 503 -30.80 -10.74 -32.54
CA LYS A 503 -31.10 -10.27 -31.18
C LYS A 503 -29.87 -10.36 -30.27
N GLU A 504 -29.19 -11.51 -30.26
CA GLU A 504 -27.98 -11.71 -29.44
C GLU A 504 -26.80 -10.87 -29.93
N VAL A 505 -26.67 -10.71 -31.25
CA VAL A 505 -25.66 -9.80 -31.84
C VAL A 505 -25.90 -8.37 -31.37
N GLN A 506 -27.14 -7.88 -31.48
CA GLN A 506 -27.51 -6.53 -31.06
C GLN A 506 -27.33 -6.33 -29.55
N LEU A 507 -27.73 -7.31 -28.73
CA LEU A 507 -27.53 -7.27 -27.28
C LEU A 507 -26.03 -7.19 -26.93
N SER A 508 -25.19 -8.05 -27.53
CA SER A 508 -23.74 -8.03 -27.31
C SER A 508 -23.11 -6.70 -27.71
N GLN A 509 -23.53 -6.12 -28.84
CA GLN A 509 -23.08 -4.79 -29.27
C GLN A 509 -23.49 -3.68 -28.30
N GLN A 510 -24.73 -3.71 -27.81
CA GLN A 510 -25.24 -2.73 -26.84
C GLN A 510 -24.47 -2.82 -25.52
N ARG A 511 -24.26 -4.03 -25.00
CA ARG A 511 -23.49 -4.27 -23.78
C ARG A 511 -22.02 -3.83 -23.95
N SER A 512 -21.40 -4.15 -25.10
CA SER A 512 -20.04 -3.69 -25.43
C SER A 512 -19.94 -2.16 -25.44
N LYS A 513 -20.91 -1.46 -26.06
CA LYS A 513 -20.98 0.02 -26.05
C LYS A 513 -21.14 0.57 -24.64
N ALA A 514 -21.95 -0.05 -23.79
CA ALA A 514 -22.13 0.37 -22.40
C ALA A 514 -20.82 0.29 -21.60
N TRP A 515 -20.10 -0.84 -21.71
CA TRP A 515 -18.79 -0.99 -21.06
C TRP A 515 -17.73 -0.04 -21.61
N LEU A 516 -17.69 0.18 -22.93
CA LEU A 516 -16.81 1.15 -23.56
C LEU A 516 -17.07 2.58 -23.05
N SER A 517 -18.34 2.97 -22.94
CA SER A 517 -18.74 4.29 -22.41
C SER A 517 -18.30 4.45 -20.96
N ARG A 518 -18.54 3.43 -20.12
CA ARG A 518 -18.09 3.41 -18.72
C ARG A 518 -16.57 3.49 -18.61
N ALA A 519 -15.83 2.78 -19.47
CA ALA A 519 -14.37 2.83 -19.51
C ALA A 519 -13.84 4.25 -19.80
N ARG A 520 -14.45 4.96 -20.77
CA ARG A 520 -14.08 6.34 -21.09
C ARG A 520 -14.35 7.29 -19.91
N GLN A 521 -15.52 7.19 -19.29
CA GLN A 521 -15.87 8.02 -18.14
C GLN A 521 -14.87 7.83 -16.99
N LEU A 522 -14.53 6.58 -16.67
CA LEU A 522 -13.55 6.27 -15.63
C LEU A 522 -12.14 6.78 -15.98
N LEU A 523 -11.76 6.75 -17.25
CA LEU A 523 -10.48 7.25 -17.72
C LEU A 523 -10.39 8.79 -17.71
N GLU A 524 -11.52 9.48 -17.93
CA GLU A 524 -11.63 10.93 -17.80
C GLU A 524 -11.55 11.39 -16.34
N GLN A 525 -12.08 10.58 -15.42
CA GLN A 525 -12.02 10.82 -13.98
C GLN A 525 -10.66 10.46 -13.35
N ALA A 526 -9.83 9.68 -14.05
CA ALA A 526 -8.52 9.30 -13.55
C ALA A 526 -7.57 10.50 -13.51
N ALA A 527 -6.86 10.68 -12.40
CA ALA A 527 -5.87 11.75 -12.23
C ALA A 527 -4.69 11.60 -13.21
N THR A 528 -4.42 10.39 -13.70
CA THR A 528 -3.31 10.07 -14.59
C THR A 528 -3.78 9.84 -16.02
N ARG A 529 -3.02 10.39 -16.98
CA ARG A 529 -3.26 10.23 -18.41
C ARG A 529 -2.70 8.89 -18.88
N ASP A 530 -3.56 7.95 -19.27
CA ASP A 530 -3.18 6.68 -19.91
C ASP A 530 -3.49 6.68 -21.43
N ASP A 531 -2.53 7.15 -22.23
CA ASP A 531 -2.69 7.24 -23.69
C ASP A 531 -2.77 5.87 -24.39
N ARG A 532 -2.20 4.81 -23.79
CA ARG A 532 -2.30 3.46 -24.34
C ARG A 532 -3.73 2.95 -24.22
N LEU A 533 -4.35 3.13 -23.05
CA LEU A 533 -5.73 2.75 -22.85
C LEU A 533 -6.67 3.57 -23.75
N ARG A 534 -6.47 4.89 -23.90
CA ARG A 534 -7.24 5.71 -24.85
C ARG A 534 -7.21 5.15 -26.27
N THR A 535 -6.00 4.85 -26.77
CA THR A 535 -5.81 4.29 -28.11
C THR A 535 -6.55 2.94 -28.26
N ARG A 536 -6.54 2.11 -27.21
CA ARG A 536 -7.27 0.84 -27.18
C ARG A 536 -8.79 1.06 -27.22
N LEU A 537 -9.33 2.00 -26.43
CA LEU A 537 -10.75 2.33 -26.44
C LEU A 537 -11.20 2.83 -27.83
N ASP A 538 -10.41 3.69 -28.47
CA ASP A 538 -10.69 4.17 -29.84
C ASP A 538 -10.67 3.04 -30.88
N LEU A 539 -9.83 2.02 -30.68
CA LEU A 539 -9.82 0.84 -31.55
C LEU A 539 -11.07 -0.02 -31.35
N ILE A 540 -11.49 -0.26 -30.11
CA ILE A 540 -12.73 -1.00 -29.78
C ILE A 540 -13.93 -0.27 -30.40
N GLU A 541 -14.01 1.04 -30.26
CA GLU A 541 -15.10 1.86 -30.81
C GLU A 541 -15.17 1.77 -32.35
N ARG A 542 -14.04 1.97 -33.03
CA ARG A 542 -13.97 1.82 -34.49
C ARG A 542 -14.41 0.44 -34.94
N ASN A 543 -14.05 -0.59 -34.19
CA ASN A 543 -14.43 -1.96 -34.47
C ASN A 543 -15.91 -2.25 -34.22
N LEU A 544 -16.53 -1.62 -33.22
CA LEU A 544 -17.97 -1.68 -32.96
C LEU A 544 -18.77 -1.00 -34.06
N ASN A 545 -18.33 0.19 -34.50
CA ASN A 545 -19.02 0.96 -35.54
C ASN A 545 -18.98 0.28 -36.92
N ARG A 546 -18.00 -0.62 -37.16
CA ARG A 546 -17.93 -1.45 -38.38
C ARG A 546 -18.87 -2.66 -38.39
N LEU A 547 -19.47 -3.01 -37.24
CA LEU A 547 -20.41 -4.13 -37.13
C LEU A 547 -21.88 -3.73 -37.30
N VAL A 548 -22.15 -2.42 -37.24
CA VAL A 548 -23.43 -1.81 -37.62
C VAL A 548 -23.44 -1.66 -39.13
#